data_AF-A0A6A6AU18-F1
#
_entry.id   AF-A0A6A6AU18-F1
#
_cell.length_a   1.000
_cell.length_b   1.000
_cell.length_c   1.000
_cell.angle_alpha   90.00
_cell.angle_beta   90.00
_cell.angle_gamma   90.00
#
_symmetry.space_group_name_H-M   'P 1'
#
loop_
_entity.id
_entity.type
_entity.pdbx_description
1 polymer ?
#
loop_
_entity_poly.entity_id
_entity_poly.type
_entity_poly.pdbx_seq_one_letter_code
_entity_poly.pdbx_strand_id
1 'polypeptide(L)' 'MHTTLLENYSPLDQFEVRDLLSLDAPLLGNTHFSITNIGLYLTIGACIAFFFKALATNYNRVVSNN' A
#
# COMPACT_ATOMS: atom_id res chain seq x y z
N MET A 1 21.17 -32.18 -20.23
CA MET A 1 21.36 -31.88 -18.80
C MET A 1 20.54 -30.64 -18.50
N HIS A 2 19.43 -30.82 -17.78
CA HIS A 2 18.39 -29.82 -17.56
C HIS A 2 18.83 -28.89 -16.42
N THR A 3 19.32 -27.69 -16.74
CA THR A 3 19.60 -26.64 -15.74
C THR A 3 18.27 -26.16 -15.18
N THR A 4 17.90 -26.63 -13.99
CA THR A 4 16.83 -26.05 -13.19
C THR A 4 17.22 -24.61 -12.86
N LEU A 5 16.44 -23.65 -13.34
CA LEU A 5 16.57 -22.23 -13.03
C LEU A 5 16.30 -22.04 -11.53
N LEU A 6 17.34 -22.13 -10.70
CA LEU A 6 17.32 -21.58 -9.36
C LEU A 6 17.43 -20.07 -9.53
N GLU A 7 16.28 -19.43 -9.68
CA GLU A 7 16.15 -17.98 -9.63
C GLU A 7 16.58 -17.56 -8.22
N ASN A 8 17.82 -17.08 -8.12
CA ASN A 8 18.44 -16.71 -6.86
C ASN A 8 17.93 -15.32 -6.45
N TYR A 9 16.65 -15.22 -6.10
CA TYR A 9 16.08 -14.00 -5.54
C TYR A 9 16.82 -13.66 -4.26
N SER A 10 17.40 -12.46 -4.21
CA SER A 10 17.98 -11.99 -2.97
C SER A 10 16.85 -11.85 -1.96
N PRO A 11 17.00 -12.33 -0.71
CA PRO A 11 16.01 -12.08 0.33
C PRO A 11 15.81 -10.58 0.59
N LEU A 12 16.69 -9.71 0.08
CA LEU A 12 16.54 -8.26 0.14
C LEU A 12 15.57 -7.71 -0.92
N ASP A 13 15.32 -8.44 -2.02
CA ASP A 13 14.50 -7.97 -3.14
C ASP A 13 13.04 -7.74 -2.73
N GLN A 14 12.56 -8.44 -1.69
CA GLN A 14 11.21 -8.25 -1.14
C GLN A 14 10.99 -6.86 -0.51
N PHE A 15 12.06 -6.11 -0.22
CA PHE A 15 11.99 -4.78 0.39
C PHE A 15 12.19 -3.64 -0.62
N GLU A 16 12.33 -3.96 -1.91
CA GLU A 16 12.46 -2.95 -2.95
C GLU A 16 11.18 -2.10 -3.05
N VAL A 17 11.35 -0.78 -3.04
CA VAL A 17 10.23 0.14 -3.27
C VAL A 17 9.98 0.23 -4.77
N ARG A 18 8.78 -0.13 -5.20
CA ARG A 18 8.40 -0.18 -6.61
C ARG A 18 7.17 0.68 -6.86
N ASP A 19 7.16 1.38 -7.98
CA ASP A 19 5.98 2.07 -8.49
C ASP A 19 4.94 1.04 -8.93
N LEU A 20 3.70 1.22 -8.47
CA LEU A 20 2.56 0.41 -8.89
C LEU A 20 1.67 1.15 -9.88
N LEU A 21 1.52 2.45 -9.66
CA LEU A 21 0.81 3.37 -10.54
C LEU A 21 1.51 4.72 -10.49
N SER A 22 1.94 5.23 -11.63
CA SER A 22 2.56 6.54 -11.73
C SER A 22 1.89 7.43 -12.77
N LEU A 23 2.03 8.73 -12.56
CA LEU A 23 1.58 9.79 -13.46
C LEU A 23 2.68 10.86 -13.54
N ASP A 24 3.22 11.00 -14.74
CA ASP A 24 4.12 12.09 -15.08
C ASP A 24 3.32 13.31 -15.53
N ALA A 25 3.62 14.45 -14.92
CA ALA A 25 3.02 15.74 -15.22
C ALA A 25 4.11 16.73 -15.69
N PRO A 26 4.63 16.60 -16.93
CA PRO A 26 5.66 17.50 -17.47
C PRO A 26 5.20 18.95 -17.52
N LEU A 27 3.92 19.18 -17.79
CA LEU A 27 3.32 20.53 -17.81
C LEU A 27 3.14 21.14 -16.40
N LEU A 28 3.32 20.34 -15.34
CA LEU A 28 3.17 20.75 -13.95
C LEU A 28 4.55 20.79 -13.26
N GLY A 29 5.52 21.44 -13.91
CA GLY A 29 6.88 21.56 -13.40
C GLY A 29 7.66 20.23 -13.39
N ASN A 30 7.35 19.31 -14.31
CA ASN A 30 7.93 17.96 -14.36
C ASN A 30 7.72 17.16 -13.07
N THR A 31 6.50 17.23 -12.51
CA THR A 31 6.16 16.47 -11.31
C THR A 31 5.88 15.01 -11.65
N HIS A 32 6.44 14.08 -10.88
CA HIS A 32 6.12 12.65 -10.93
C HIS A 32 5.31 12.27 -9.68
N PHE A 33 4.07 11.85 -9.89
CA PHE A 33 3.23 11.30 -8.83
C PHE A 33 3.23 9.77 -8.95
N SER A 34 3.45 9.07 -7.85
CA SER A 34 3.40 7.61 -7.83
C SER A 34 2.76 7.07 -6.56
N ILE A 35 1.95 6.02 -6.74
CA ILE A 35 1.58 5.09 -5.69
C ILE A 35 2.59 3.94 -5.73
N THR A 36 3.50 3.96 -4.77
CA THR A 36 4.46 2.87 -4.54
C THR A 36 3.84 1.75 -3.71
N ASN A 37 4.48 0.58 -3.67
CA ASN A 37 4.07 -0.50 -2.77
C ASN A 37 3.99 -0.07 -1.30
N ILE A 38 4.95 0.69 -0.80
CA ILE A 38 4.93 1.25 0.56
C ILE A 38 3.78 2.25 0.74
N GLY A 39 3.53 3.12 -0.25
CA GLY A 39 2.40 4.03 -0.24
C GLY A 39 1.05 3.30 -0.22
N LEU A 40 0.94 2.20 -0.97
CA LEU A 40 -0.23 1.34 -0.97
C LEU A 40 -0.43 0.66 0.39
N TYR A 41 0.62 0.09 1.00
CA TYR A 41 0.53 -0.54 2.32
C TYR A 41 0.09 0.45 3.40
N LEU A 42 0.61 1.68 3.38
CA LEU A 42 0.19 2.73 4.30
C LEU A 42 -1.27 3.13 4.07
N THR A 43 -1.71 3.24 2.82
CA THR A 43 -3.10 3.54 2.47
C THR A 43 -4.04 2.44 2.96
N ILE A 44 -3.70 1.18 2.73
CA ILE A 44 -4.47 0.03 3.23
C ILE A 44 -4.55 0.07 4.77
N GLY A 45 -3.42 0.30 5.46
CA GLY A 45 -3.40 0.42 6.92
C GLY A 45 -4.28 1.55 7.45
N ALA A 46 -4.22 2.72 6.81
CA ALA A 46 -5.06 3.86 7.15
C ALA A 46 -6.55 3.57 6.91
N CYS A 47 -6.89 2.93 5.78
CA CYS A 47 -8.26 2.49 5.48
C CYS A 47 -8.77 1.51 6.53
N ILE A 48 -7.97 0.50 6.91
CA ILE A 48 -8.32 -0.47 7.94
C ILE A 48 -8.60 0.25 9.26
N ALA A 49 -7.72 1.14 9.71
CA ALA A 49 -7.91 1.90 10.95
C ALA A 49 -9.18 2.77 10.90
N PHE A 50 -9.41 3.43 9.77
CA PHE A 50 -10.61 4.23 9.54
C PHE A 50 -11.89 3.38 9.60
N PHE A 51 -11.92 2.24 8.91
CA PHE A 51 -13.08 1.34 8.90
C PHE A 51 -13.32 0.73 10.28
N PHE A 52 -12.28 0.33 11.01
CA PHE A 52 -12.44 -0.12 12.39
C PHE A 52 -13.08 0.96 13.26
N LYS A 53 -12.62 2.21 13.17
CA LYS A 53 -13.25 3.33 13.88
C LYS A 53 -14.71 3.50 13.46
N ALA A 54 -15.00 3.47 12.16
CA ALA A 54 -16.35 3.66 11.65
C ALA A 54 -17.31 2.57 12.14
N LEU A 55 -16.88 1.30 12.12
CA LEU A 55 -17.65 0.16 12.60
C LEU A 55 -17.78 0.12 14.13
N ALA A 56 -16.74 0.51 14.85
CA ALA A 56 -16.76 0.56 16.32
C ALA A 56 -17.59 1.73 16.87
N THR A 57 -17.86 2.74 16.05
CA THR A 57 -18.69 3.88 16.45
C THR A 57 -20.15 3.43 16.57
N ASN A 58 -20.62 3.26 17.79
CA ASN A 58 -22.03 2.98 18.07
C ASN A 58 -22.85 4.27 17.88
N TYR A 59 -23.57 4.36 16.78
CA TYR A 59 -24.27 5.58 16.38
C TYR A 59 -25.19 6.10 17.49
N ASN A 60 -24.91 7.33 17.97
CA ASN A 60 -25.64 8.01 19.04
C ASN A 60 -25.73 7.24 20.38
N ARG A 61 -24.79 6.33 20.65
CA ARG A 61 -24.69 5.66 21.96
C ARG A 61 -23.27 5.73 22.50
N VAL A 62 -23.16 5.97 23.79
CA VAL A 62 -21.87 5.99 24.53
C VAL A 62 -21.39 4.56 24.84
N VAL A 63 -22.29 3.57 24.79
CA VAL A 63 -21.97 2.16 25.03
C VAL A 63 -21.43 1.48 23.77
N SER A 64 -20.57 0.46 23.95
CA SER A 64 -20.03 -0.33 22.84
C SER A 64 -21.13 -1.07 22.08
N ASN A 65 -20.84 -1.45 20.84
CA ASN A 65 -21.70 -2.41 20.14
C ASN A 65 -21.69 -3.76 20.87
N ASN A 66 -22.84 -4.44 20.93
CA ASN A 66 -22.95 -5.82 21.42
C ASN A 66 -22.57 -6.82 20.32
#